data_AF-A0A1Q8Q3I5-F1
#
_entry.id   AF-A0A1Q8Q3I5-F1
#
_cell.length_a   1.000
_cell.length_b   1.000
_cell.length_c   1.000
_cell.angle_alpha   90.00
_cell.angle_beta   90.00
_cell.angle_gamma   90.00
#
_symmetry.space_group_name_H-M   'P 1'
#
loop_
_entity.id
_entity.type
_entity.pdbx_description
1 polymer ?
#
loop_
_entity_poly.entity_id
_entity_poly.type
_entity_poly.pdbx_seq_one_letter_code
_entity_poly.pdbx_strand_id
1 'polypeptide(L)' 'MKINEMEVVGKEFAYDGCHKIYIIESESDKRDAVETGYDIYPINELESAFRNSCGLQFISNWSLNKTYAGQFEETIFEY' A
#
# COMPACT_ATOMS: atom_id res chain seq x y z
N MET A 1 -6.60 0.70 10.88
CA MET A 1 -5.24 1.28 10.94
C MET A 1 -5.21 2.64 10.26
N LYS A 2 -4.30 3.50 10.68
CA LYS A 2 -3.97 4.77 10.04
C LYS A 2 -2.50 4.78 9.64
N ILE A 3 -2.20 5.53 8.57
CA ILE A 3 -0.85 5.78 8.09
C ILE A 3 -0.72 7.29 7.94
N ASN A 4 0.22 7.91 8.65
CA ASN A 4 0.38 9.37 8.66
C ASN A 4 -0.96 10.11 8.88
N GLU A 5 -1.67 9.74 9.95
CA GLU A 5 -3.00 10.25 10.32
C GLU A 5 -4.15 9.93 9.35
N MET A 6 -3.88 9.35 8.18
CA MET A 6 -4.87 8.99 7.17
C MET A 6 -5.48 7.61 7.44
N GLU A 7 -6.81 7.51 7.41
CA GLU A 7 -7.50 6.23 7.55
C GLU A 7 -7.36 5.35 6.31
N VAL A 8 -6.93 4.10 6.54
CA VAL A 8 -6.87 3.07 5.52
C VAL A 8 -8.20 2.33 5.49
N VAL A 9 -8.92 2.43 4.36
CA VAL A 9 -10.23 1.78 4.16
C VAL A 9 -10.12 0.41 3.48
N GLY A 10 -9.00 0.15 2.79
CA GLY A 10 -8.75 -1.12 2.12
C GLY A 10 -8.44 -2.28 3.07
N LYS A 11 -8.78 -3.50 2.65
CA LYS A 11 -8.49 -4.75 3.40
C LYS A 11 -7.32 -5.54 2.84
N GLU A 12 -6.85 -5.15 1.66
CA GLU A 12 -5.77 -5.78 0.93
C GLU A 12 -4.89 -4.68 0.31
N PHE A 13 -3.68 -5.05 -0.07
CA PHE A 13 -2.79 -4.19 -0.84
C PHE A 13 -2.09 -4.97 -1.93
N ALA A 14 -1.77 -4.29 -3.03
CA ALA A 14 -0.94 -4.78 -4.11
C ALA A 14 0.52 -4.39 -3.86
N TYR A 15 1.45 -5.33 -4.08
CA TYR A 15 2.87 -5.13 -3.85
C TYR A 15 3.71 -5.66 -5.01
N ASP A 16 4.73 -4.90 -5.42
CA ASP A 16 5.64 -5.28 -6.51
C ASP A 16 6.82 -6.15 -6.04
N GLY A 17 6.86 -6.50 -4.75
CA GLY A 17 7.97 -7.23 -4.15
C GLY A 17 9.14 -6.36 -3.70
N CYS A 18 9.09 -5.03 -3.86
CA CYS A 18 10.21 -4.17 -3.46
C CYS A 18 9.87 -2.81 -2.84
N HIS A 19 9.04 -1.97 -3.46
CA HIS A 19 8.84 -0.58 -3.01
C HIS A 19 7.54 0.09 -3.50
N LYS A 20 6.77 -0.55 -4.39
CA LYS A 20 5.47 -0.03 -4.82
C LYS A 20 4.37 -0.75 -4.08
N ILE A 21 3.71 -0.02 -3.19
CA ILE A 21 2.63 -0.55 -2.36
C ILE A 21 1.35 0.24 -2.63
N TYR A 22 0.29 -0.46 -3.02
CA TYR A 22 -0.99 0.14 -3.35
C TYR A 22 -2.13 -0.43 -2.50
N ILE A 23 -2.83 0.42 -1.76
CA ILE A 23 -4.04 0.03 -1.05
C ILE A 23 -5.15 -0.27 -2.06
N ILE A 24 -5.80 -1.42 -1.90
CA ILE A 24 -6.94 -1.85 -2.70
C ILE A 24 -8.21 -1.37 -1.99
N GLU A 25 -8.92 -0.42 -2.61
CA GLU A 25 -10.15 0.15 -2.06
C GLU A 25 -11.42 -0.44 -2.72
N SER A 26 -11.25 -1.15 -3.83
CA SER A 26 -12.35 -1.73 -4.62
C SER A 26 -11.98 -3.04 -5.33
N GLU A 27 -12.99 -3.81 -5.73
CA GLU A 27 -12.82 -5.02 -6.55
C GLU A 27 -12.30 -4.73 -7.97
N SER A 28 -12.43 -3.50 -8.46
CA SER A 28 -11.78 -3.07 -9.71
C SER A 28 -10.28 -2.90 -9.51
N ASP A 29 -9.85 -2.23 -8.43
CA ASP A 29 -8.42 -2.06 -8.13
C ASP A 29 -7.72 -3.42 -8.02
N LYS A 30 -8.37 -4.38 -7.36
CA LYS A 30 -7.86 -5.75 -7.22
C LYS A 30 -7.67 -6.44 -8.56
N ARG A 31 -8.65 -6.34 -9.46
CA ARG A 31 -8.58 -6.94 -10.80
C ARG A 31 -7.44 -6.33 -11.61
N ASP A 32 -7.37 -5.01 -11.65
CA ASP A 32 -6.34 -4.27 -12.38
C ASP A 32 -4.94 -4.59 -11.84
N ALA A 33 -4.79 -4.68 -10.51
CA ALA A 33 -3.52 -5.05 -9.88
C ALA A 33 -3.05 -6.46 -10.26
N VAL A 34 -3.95 -7.44 -10.23
CA VAL A 34 -3.66 -8.81 -10.65
C VAL A 34 -3.34 -8.89 -12.14
N GLU A 35 -4.10 -8.20 -13.00
CA GLU A 35 -3.83 -8.15 -14.45
C GLU A 35 -2.50 -7.47 -14.77
N THR A 36 -2.08 -6.51 -13.94
CA THR A 36 -0.76 -5.85 -14.06
C THR A 36 0.38 -6.71 -13.52
N GLY A 37 0.08 -7.76 -12.76
CA GLY A 37 1.06 -8.71 -12.21
C GLY A 37 1.59 -8.36 -10.81
N TYR A 38 0.84 -7.58 -10.04
CA TYR A 38 1.14 -7.37 -8.62
C TYR A 38 0.65 -8.54 -7.77
N ASP A 39 1.37 -8.83 -6.71
CA ASP A 39 0.93 -9.78 -5.69
C ASP A 39 -0.01 -9.07 -4.70
N ILE A 40 -1.07 -9.76 -4.28
CA ILE A 40 -2.07 -9.23 -3.36
C ILE A 40 -1.88 -9.82 -1.97
N TYR A 41 -1.73 -8.95 -0.98
CA TYR A 41 -1.50 -9.30 0.42
C TYR A 41 -2.58 -8.70 1.33
N PRO A 42 -2.87 -9.31 2.48
CA PRO A 42 -3.84 -8.78 3.44
C PRO A 42 -3.28 -7.56 4.19
N ILE A 43 -4.15 -6.60 4.55
CA ILE A 43 -3.72 -5.29 5.10
C ILE A 43 -2.92 -5.37 6.41
N ASN A 44 -3.06 -6.45 7.17
CA ASN A 44 -2.30 -6.69 8.40
C ASN A 44 -0.80 -6.93 8.15
N GLU A 45 -0.41 -7.31 6.92
CA GLU A 45 1.00 -7.51 6.53
C GLU A 45 1.66 -6.23 5.99
N LEU A 46 0.89 -5.14 5.82
CA LEU A 46 1.32 -3.92 5.16
C LEU A 46 2.55 -3.28 5.82
N GLU A 47 2.52 -3.11 7.15
CA GLU A 47 3.63 -2.48 7.87
C GLU A 47 4.93 -3.31 7.69
N SER A 48 4.82 -4.64 7.75
CA SER A 48 5.96 -5.52 7.53
C SER A 48 6.50 -5.40 6.11
N ALA A 49 5.64 -5.41 5.09
CA ALA A 49 6.04 -5.23 3.70
C ALA A 49 6.75 -3.89 3.48
N PHE A 50 6.20 -2.80 4.03
CA PHE A 50 6.78 -1.46 3.93
C PHE A 50 8.15 -1.33 4.61
N ARG A 51 8.31 -1.89 5.83
CA ARG A 51 9.57 -1.85 6.57
C ARG A 51 10.67 -2.72 5.94
N ASN A 52 10.29 -3.79 5.23
CA ASN A 52 11.21 -4.67 4.51
C ASN A 52 11.47 -4.23 3.06
N SER A 53 10.77 -3.20 2.59
CA SER A 53 10.97 -2.62 1.27
C SER A 53 12.28 -1.81 1.19
N CYS A 54 12.79 -1.58 -0.01
CA CYS A 54 13.95 -0.69 -0.19
C CYS A 54 13.54 0.77 0.06
N GLY A 55 14.52 1.67 0.27
CA GLY A 55 14.31 3.09 0.64
C GLY A 55 13.48 3.96 -0.34
N LEU A 56 13.03 3.38 -1.47
CA LEU A 56 12.14 4.03 -2.44
C LEU A 56 10.67 3.69 -2.19
N GLN A 57 10.36 3.10 -1.02
CA GLN A 57 9.00 2.66 -0.73
C GLN A 57 8.03 3.82 -0.60
N PHE A 58 6.81 3.60 -1.08
CA PHE A 58 5.69 4.52 -0.89
C PHE A 58 4.41 3.71 -0.77
N ILE A 59 3.38 4.34 -0.20
CA ILE A 59 2.05 3.79 -0.06
C ILE A 59 1.06 4.78 -0.66
N SER A 60 0.35 4.35 -1.70
CA SER A 60 -0.75 5.10 -2.32
C SER A 60 -1.96 4.18 -2.46
N ASN A 61 -3.13 4.69 -2.87
CA ASN A 61 -4.17 3.81 -3.39
C ASN A 61 -3.92 3.51 -4.87
N TRP A 62 -4.54 2.45 -5.38
CA TRP A 62 -4.37 2.03 -6.79
C TRP A 62 -4.74 3.13 -7.80
N SER A 63 -5.78 3.90 -7.51
CA SER A 63 -6.23 5.04 -8.32
C SER A 63 -5.30 6.26 -8.29
N LEU A 64 -4.22 6.23 -7.50
CA LEU A 64 -3.23 7.31 -7.34
C LEU A 64 -3.80 8.68 -6.94
N ASN A 65 -4.97 8.71 -6.29
CA ASN A 65 -5.60 9.93 -5.80
C ASN A 65 -5.41 10.14 -4.29
N LYS A 66 -4.83 9.16 -3.59
CA LYS A 66 -4.42 9.22 -2.20
C LYS A 66 -3.01 8.69 -2.05
N THR A 67 -2.18 9.43 -1.33
CA THR A 67 -0.86 9.00 -0.90
C THR A 67 -0.83 9.00 0.61
N TYR A 68 -0.60 7.82 1.19
CA TYR A 68 -0.51 7.60 2.63
C TYR A 68 0.91 7.81 3.14
N ALA A 69 1.91 7.45 2.33
CA ALA A 69 3.32 7.62 2.62
C ALA A 69 4.08 7.90 1.32
N GLY A 70 4.78 9.03 1.24
CA GLY A 70 5.65 9.35 0.12
C GLY A 70 7.02 8.68 0.23
N GLN A 71 7.78 8.72 -0.87
CA GLN A 71 9.16 8.23 -0.88
C GLN A 71 10.02 9.10 0.04
N PHE A 72 10.90 8.44 0.80
CA PHE A 72 11.82 9.08 1.76
C PHE A 72 11.13 9.84 2.91
N GLU A 73 9.83 9.68 3.09
CA GLU A 73 9.08 10.28 4.18
C GLU A 73 9.09 9.38 5.42
N GLU A 74 9.15 10.00 6.60
CA GLU A 74 8.86 9.28 7.83
C GLU A 74 7.41 8.80 7.79
N THR A 75 7.22 7.50 8.04
CA THR A 75 5.91 6.85 7.94
C THR A 75 5.54 6.25 9.29
N ILE A 76 4.42 6.71 9.85
CA ILE A 76 3.89 6.27 11.14
C ILE A 76 2.66 5.40 10.91
N PHE A 77 2.65 4.20 11.51
CA PHE A 77 1.53 3.27 11.52
C PHE A 77 0.82 3.31 12.89
N GLU A 78 -0.50 3.44 12.88
CA GLU A 78 -1.35 3.44 14.07
C GLU A 78 -2.49 2.42 13.93
N TYR A 79 -2.85 1.74 15.03
CA TYR A 79 -3.78 0.61 15.04
C TYR A 79 -5.13 0.93 15.69
#